data_AF-A0A931ZNN7-F1
#
_entry.id   AF-A0A931ZNN7-F1
#
_cell.length_a   1.000
_cell.length_b   1.000
_cell.length_c   1.000
_cell.angle_alpha   90.00
_cell.angle_beta   90.00
_cell.angle_gamma   90.00
#
_symmetry.space_group_name_H-M   'P 1'
#
loop_
_entity.id
_entity.type
_entity.pdbx_description
1 polymer ?
#
loop_
_entity_poly.entity_id
_entity_poly.type
_entity_poly.pdbx_seq_one_letter_code
_entity_poly.pdbx_strand_id
1 'polypeptide(L)'
;MFNWQLPNLSGGIIFLLILWEMFWKGVGLWRSAKKGDLMWFTAIFVINLFGIIPIFYLWRTKQLQPAVKDIQVFFTSRFKK
;
A
#
# COMPACT_ATOMS: atom_id res chain seq x y z
N MET A 1 39.20 5.70 -5.84
CA MET A 1 38.23 6.81 -5.73
C MET A 1 36.92 6.29 -6.30
N PHE A 2 36.00 5.82 -5.46
CA PHE A 2 34.76 5.19 -5.93
C PHE A 2 33.76 6.29 -6.26
N ASN A 3 33.64 6.66 -7.55
CA ASN A 3 32.64 7.63 -7.99
C ASN A 3 31.29 6.93 -8.10
N TRP A 4 30.49 7.03 -7.04
CA TRP A 4 29.08 6.65 -7.00
C TRP A 4 28.23 7.57 -7.89
N GLN A 5 28.38 7.45 -9.21
CA GLN A 5 27.43 8.03 -10.14
C GLN A 5 26.16 7.17 -10.11
N LEU A 6 25.20 7.58 -9.29
CA LEU A 6 23.86 7.01 -9.30
C LEU A 6 23.28 7.15 -10.72
N PRO A 7 22.78 6.06 -11.35
CA PRO A 7 22.13 6.16 -12.64
C PRO A 7 20.98 7.16 -12.52
N ASN A 8 20.81 8.00 -13.54
CA ASN A 8 19.72 8.95 -13.64
C ASN A 8 18.40 8.17 -13.62
N LEU A 9 17.87 7.91 -12.43
CA LEU A 9 16.55 7.35 -12.18
C LEU A 9 15.56 8.38 -12.71
N SER A 10 15.17 8.22 -13.98
CA SER A 10 14.20 9.09 -14.63
C SER A 10 12.99 9.24 -13.71
N GLY A 11 12.61 10.48 -13.40
CA GLY A 11 11.64 10.80 -12.33
C GLY A 11 10.30 10.06 -12.41
N GLY A 12 9.95 9.49 -13.58
CA GLY A 12 8.78 8.64 -13.76
C GLY A 12 8.79 7.35 -12.93
N ILE A 13 9.93 6.67 -12.76
CA ILE A 13 10.01 5.42 -11.96
C ILE A 13 9.76 5.73 -10.49
N ILE A 14 10.34 6.83 -9.99
CA ILE A 14 10.14 7.29 -8.61
C ILE A 14 8.67 7.63 -8.37
N PHE A 15 8.02 8.29 -9.34
CA PHE A 15 6.60 8.63 -9.25
C PHE A 15 5.70 7.39 -9.17
N LEU A 16 5.99 6.36 -9.98
CA LEU A 16 5.24 5.11 -9.95
C LEU A 16 5.41 4.37 -8.62
N LEU A 17 6.64 4.35 -8.07
CA LEU A 17 6.94 3.76 -6.76
C LEU A 17 6.21 4.49 -5.63
N ILE A 18 6.14 5.81 -5.68
CA ILE A 18 5.41 6.63 -4.70
C ILE A 18 3.91 6.33 -4.75
N LEU A 19 3.31 6.26 -5.93
CA LEU A 19 1.89 5.90 -6.09
C LEU A 19 1.62 4.48 -5.59
N TRP A 20 2.51 3.53 -5.89
CA TRP A 20 2.44 2.16 -5.40
C TRP A 20 2.47 2.10 -3.87
N GLU A 21 3.43 2.78 -3.25
CA GLU A 21 3.54 2.93 -1.80
C GLU A 21 2.26 3.48 -1.17
N MET A 22 1.77 4.62 -1.69
CA MET A 22 0.57 5.27 -1.17
C MET A 22 -0.65 4.38 -1.29
N PHE A 23 -0.78 3.63 -2.38
CA PHE A 23 -1.86 2.68 -2.59
C PHE A 23 -1.87 1.60 -1.49
N TRP A 24 -0.74 0.92 -1.26
CA TRP A 24 -0.67 -0.13 -0.24
C TRP A 24 -0.83 0.42 1.19
N LYS A 25 -0.25 1.58 1.48
CA LYS A 25 -0.46 2.27 2.77
C LYS A 25 -1.92 2.59 3.02
N GLY A 26 -2.61 3.18 2.03
CA GLY A 26 -4.02 3.53 2.14
C GLY A 26 -4.91 2.32 2.40
N VAL A 27 -4.68 1.21 1.67
CA VAL A 27 -5.43 -0.04 1.86
C VAL A 27 -5.17 -0.64 3.25
N GLY A 28 -3.92 -0.64 3.72
CA GLY A 28 -3.56 -1.13 5.06
C GLY A 28 -4.19 -0.30 6.19
N LEU A 29 -4.17 1.02 6.07
CA LEU A 29 -4.81 1.95 7.01
C LEU A 29 -6.33 1.80 7.02
N TRP A 30 -6.98 1.75 5.85
CA TRP A 30 -8.43 1.53 5.74
C TRP A 30 -8.84 0.24 6.47
N ARG A 31 -8.07 -0.84 6.26
CA ARG A 31 -8.44 -2.15 6.79
C ARG A 31 -8.18 -2.28 8.28
N SER A 32 -7.07 -1.72 8.79
CA SER A 32 -6.80 -1.67 10.23
C SER A 32 -7.83 -0.81 10.97
N ALA A 33 -8.22 0.34 10.40
CA ALA A 33 -9.30 1.17 10.94
C ALA A 33 -10.64 0.42 10.99
N LYS A 34 -11.02 -0.28 9.90
CA LYS A 34 -12.28 -1.05 9.85
C LYS A 34 -12.31 -2.23 10.83
N LYS A 35 -11.15 -2.79 11.19
CA LYS A 35 -11.03 -3.88 12.16
C LYS A 35 -10.83 -3.43 13.61
N GLY A 36 -10.55 -2.15 13.85
CA GLY A 36 -10.19 -1.64 15.17
C GLY A 36 -8.77 -1.99 15.61
N ASP A 37 -7.89 -2.41 14.69
CA ASP A 37 -6.51 -2.82 14.99
C ASP A 37 -5.60 -1.59 15.11
N LEU A 38 -5.72 -0.86 16.23
CA LEU A 38 -4.98 0.39 16.52
C LEU A 38 -3.46 0.22 16.45
N MET A 39 -2.90 -0.91 16.93
CA MET A 39 -1.47 -1.20 16.84
C MET A 39 -0.97 -1.23 15.40
N TRP A 40 -1.73 -1.86 14.49
CA TRP A 40 -1.37 -1.96 13.08
C TRP A 40 -1.61 -0.65 12.33
N PHE A 41 -2.65 0.09 12.70
CA PHE A 41 -2.90 1.44 12.20
C PHE A 41 -1.71 2.36 12.49
N THR A 42 -1.26 2.41 13.75
CA THR A 42 -0.10 3.23 14.15
C THR A 42 1.19 2.73 13.51
N ALA A 43 1.42 1.42 13.41
CA ALA A 43 2.61 0.88 12.75
C ALA A 43 2.69 1.27 11.26
N ILE A 44 1.59 1.17 10.51
CA ILE A 44 1.55 1.55 9.08
C ILE A 44 1.67 3.06 8.91
N PHE A 45 1.15 3.84 9.86
CA PHE A 45 1.21 5.30 9.83
C PHE A 45 2.63 5.82 10.10
N VAL A 46 3.30 5.30 11.12
CA VAL A 46 4.60 5.78 11.60
C VAL A 46 5.76 5.19 10.79
N ILE A 47 5.65 3.95 10.33
CA ILE A 47 6.75 3.27 9.66
C ILE A 47 6.64 3.45 8.13
N ASN A 48 7.62 4.11 7.52
CA ASN A 48 7.79 4.18 6.07
C ASN A 48 8.50 2.91 5.56
N LEU A 49 7.74 1.86 5.27
CA LEU A 49 8.23 0.68 4.56
C LEU A 49 7.41 0.46 3.30
N PHE A 50 8.04 0.68 2.13
CA PHE A 50 7.62 0.46 0.73
C PHE A 50 6.38 -0.44 0.49
N GLY A 51 5.23 -0.11 1.05
CA GLY A 51 4.03 -0.97 1.12
C GLY A 51 4.16 -2.34 1.84
N ILE A 52 5.33 -2.72 2.37
CA ILE A 52 5.60 -4.08 2.89
C ILE A 52 4.82 -4.40 4.17
N ILE A 53 4.79 -3.48 5.15
CA ILE A 53 4.02 -3.66 6.39
C ILE A 53 2.53 -3.90 6.08
N PRO A 54 1.88 -3.08 5.23
CA PRO A 54 0.50 -3.32 4.82
C PRO A 54 0.26 -4.71 4.23
N ILE A 55 1.13 -5.16 3.31
CA ILE A 55 1.01 -6.48 2.67
C ILE A 55 1.14 -7.59 3.71
N PHE A 56 2.11 -7.47 4.64
CA PHE A 56 2.28 -8.42 5.73
C PHE A 56 1.06 -8.45 6.66
N TYR A 57 0.51 -7.30 7.04
CA TYR A 57 -0.71 -7.23 7.84
C TYR A 57 -1.90 -7.89 7.13
N LEU A 58 -2.12 -7.56 5.86
CA LEU A 58 -3.22 -8.13 5.06
C LEU A 58 -3.04 -9.66 4.88
N TRP A 59 -1.82 -10.13 4.72
CA TRP A 59 -1.51 -11.56 4.64
C TRP A 59 -1.74 -12.27 5.97
N ARG A 60 -1.18 -11.73 7.07
CA ARG A 60 -1.32 -12.28 8.42
C ARG A 60 -2.76 -12.35 8.89
N THR A 61 -3.54 -11.30 8.60
CA THR A 61 -4.96 -11.24 8.96
C THR A 61 -5.87 -11.94 7.96
N LYS A 62 -5.32 -12.56 6.90
CA LYS A 62 -6.04 -13.15 5.76
C LYS A 62 -7.02 -12.18 5.09
N GLN A 63 -6.79 -10.88 5.22
CA GLN A 63 -7.65 -9.83 4.68
C GLN A 63 -7.28 -9.42 3.26
N LEU A 64 -6.18 -9.95 2.72
CA LEU A 64 -5.75 -9.66 1.34
C LEU A 64 -6.87 -9.95 0.33
N GLN A 65 -7.50 -11.13 0.40
CA GLN A 65 -8.58 -11.52 -0.51
C GLN A 65 -9.83 -10.62 -0.39
N PRO A 66 -10.42 -10.40 0.80
CA PRO A 66 -11.57 -9.51 0.90
C PRO A 66 -11.23 -8.06 0.58
N ALA A 67 -10.00 -7.58 0.83
CA ALA A 67 -9.58 -6.25 0.40
C ALA A 67 -9.56 -6.12 -1.13
N VAL A 68 -8.96 -7.09 -1.83
CA VAL A 68 -8.97 -7.14 -3.30
C VAL A 68 -10.40 -7.22 -3.83
N LYS A 69 -11.26 -8.02 -3.21
CA LYS A 69 -12.66 -8.19 -3.60
C LYS A 69 -13.48 -6.90 -3.38
N ASP A 70 -13.29 -6.23 -2.25
CA ASP A 70 -13.93 -4.93 -1.96
C ASP A 70 -13.49 -3.87 -2.99
N ILE A 71 -12.19 -3.81 -3.33
CA ILE A 71 -11.66 -2.91 -4.37
C ILE A 71 -12.25 -3.25 -5.73
N GLN A 72 -12.28 -4.53 -6.12
CA GLN A 72 -12.87 -4.97 -7.38
C GLN A 72 -14.35 -4.58 -7.46
N VAL A 73 -15.14 -4.87 -6.43
CA VAL A 73 -16.56 -4.51 -6.39
C VAL A 73 -16.74 -3.00 -6.48
N PHE A 74 -15.91 -2.21 -5.77
CA PHE A 74 -15.94 -0.75 -5.87
C PHE A 74 -15.70 -0.27 -7.30
N PHE A 75 -14.61 -0.69 -7.95
CA PHE A 75 -14.30 -0.27 -9.32
C PHE A 75 -15.33 -0.80 -10.34
N THR A 76 -15.71 -2.07 -10.26
CA THR A 76 -16.70 -2.67 -11.16
C THR A 76 -18.08 -2.04 -11.00
N SER A 77 -18.49 -1.68 -9.77
CA SER A 77 -19.75 -0.97 -9.53
C SER A 77 -19.72 0.47 -10.05
N ARG A 78 -18.54 1.12 -10.07
CA ARG A 78 -18.38 2.52 -10.50
C ARG A 78 -18.46 2.71 -12.01
N PHE A 79 -18.04 1.70 -12.79
CA PHE A 79 -18.00 1.75 -14.26
C PHE A 79 -19.15 1.01 -14.95
N LYS A 80 -20.05 0.40 -14.17
CA LYS A 80 -21.29 -0.20 -14.70
C LYS A 80 -22.29 0.93 -14.99
N LYS A 81 -22.12 1.59 -16.13
CA LYS A 81 -23.10 2.49 -16.73
C LYS A 81 -23.81 1.78 -17.88
#